data_AF-A0A9K3GLM0-F1
#
_entry.id   AF-A0A9K3GLM0-F1
#
_cell.length_a   1.000
_cell.length_b   1.000
_cell.length_c   1.000
_cell.angle_alpha   90.00
_cell.angle_beta   90.00
_cell.angle_gamma   90.00
#
_symmetry.space_group_name_H-M   'P 1'
#
loop_
_entity.id
_entity.type
_entity.pdbx_description
1 polymer ?
#
loop_
_entity_poly.entity_id
_entity_poly.type
_entity_poly.pdbx_seq_one_letter_code
_entity_poly.pdbx_strand_id
1 'polypeptide(L)' 'MSQDKFTNKAMEAVSEAHRISKDREQSVVAPAHLALAIMSDEAGLGQSMVRRASGDIARLTKLI' A
#
# COMPACT_ATOMS: atom_id res chain seq x y z
N MET A 1 -14.33 3.40 -11.00
CA MET A 1 -13.73 2.08 -11.27
C MET A 1 -14.72 1.00 -10.86
N SER A 2 -14.82 -0.07 -11.64
CA SER A 2 -15.60 -1.27 -11.30
C SER A 2 -14.81 -2.07 -10.25
N GLN A 3 -15.22 -1.98 -8.98
CA GLN A 3 -14.52 -2.59 -7.84
C GLN A 3 -14.51 -4.13 -7.91
N ASP A 4 -15.50 -4.71 -8.59
CA ASP A 4 -15.69 -6.12 -8.91
C ASP A 4 -14.59 -6.73 -9.80
N LYS A 5 -13.73 -5.90 -10.40
CA LYS A 5 -12.60 -6.35 -11.22
C LYS A 5 -11.32 -6.61 -10.43
N PHE A 6 -11.30 -6.27 -9.14
CA PHE A 6 -10.13 -6.40 -8.28
C PHE A 6 -10.35 -7.47 -7.22
N THR A 7 -9.25 -8.01 -6.71
CA THR A 7 -9.34 -8.90 -5.54
C THR A 7 -9.78 -8.09 -4.33
N ASN A 8 -10.42 -8.75 -3.36
CA ASN A 8 -10.76 -8.14 -2.07
C ASN A 8 -9.54 -7.49 -1.43
N LYS A 9 -8.38 -8.15 -1.50
CA LYS A 9 -7.12 -7.66 -0.95
C LYS A 9 -6.62 -6.37 -1.61
N ALA A 10 -6.80 -6.24 -2.94
CA ALA A 10 -6.47 -5.01 -3.64
C ALA A 10 -7.44 -3.88 -3.24
N MET A 11 -8.72 -4.18 -3.05
CA MET A 11 -9.71 -3.20 -2.58
C MET A 11 -9.44 -2.73 -1.14
N GLU A 12 -9.02 -3.64 -0.25
CA GLU A 12 -8.54 -3.31 1.10
C GLU A 12 -7.35 -2.35 1.04
N ALA A 13 -6.36 -2.61 0.19
CA ALA A 13 -5.20 -1.72 0.03
C ALA A 13 -5.59 -0.34 -0.51
N VAL A 14 -6.57 -0.24 -1.42
CA VAL A 14 -7.10 1.04 -1.89
C VAL A 14 -7.84 1.80 -0.78
N SER A 15 -8.60 1.09 0.06
CA SER A 15 -9.27 1.69 1.22
C SER A 15 -8.25 2.24 2.22
N GLU A 16 -7.22 1.47 2.52
CA GLU A 16 -6.14 1.89 3.42
C GLU A 16 -5.33 3.06 2.85
N ALA A 17 -5.10 3.10 1.52
CA ALA A 17 -4.47 4.24 0.86
C ALA A 17 -5.27 5.56 1.04
N HIS A 18 -6.61 5.48 1.04
CA HIS A 18 -7.46 6.65 1.34
C HIS A 18 -7.35 7.06 2.81
N ARG A 19 -7.22 6.10 3.74
CA ARG A 19 -7.01 6.38 5.16
C ARG A 19 -5.67 7.10 5.36
N ILE A 20 -4.60 6.58 4.78
CA ILE A 20 -3.25 7.16 4.82
C ILE A 20 -3.24 8.59 4.27
N SER A 21 -3.92 8.86 3.14
CA SER A 21 -3.92 10.22 2.58
C SER A 21 -4.64 11.21 3.50
N LYS A 22 -5.73 10.79 4.15
CA LYS A 22 -6.46 11.61 5.13
C LYS A 22 -5.60 11.90 6.37
N ASP A 23 -4.93 10.88 6.91
CA ASP A 23 -4.04 11.02 8.06
C ASP A 23 -2.88 11.97 7.78
N ARG A 24 -2.43 12.05 6.51
CA ARG A 24 -1.38 12.96 6.05
C ARG A 24 -1.90 14.31 5.57
N GLU A 25 -3.20 14.61 5.76
CA GLU A 25 -3.85 15.86 5.32
C GLU A 25 -3.70 16.14 3.81
N GLN A 26 -3.59 15.07 3.01
CA GLN A 26 -3.41 15.14 1.56
C GLN A 26 -4.75 14.86 0.87
N SER A 27 -5.23 15.86 0.13
CA SER A 27 -6.53 15.85 -0.55
C SER A 27 -6.61 14.88 -1.73
N VAL A 28 -5.46 14.39 -2.21
CA VAL A 28 -5.36 13.47 -3.35
C VAL A 28 -4.70 12.17 -2.91
N VAL A 29 -5.36 11.05 -3.21
CA VAL A 29 -4.75 9.73 -3.06
C VAL A 29 -3.71 9.52 -4.15
N ALA A 30 -2.43 9.69 -3.80
CA ALA A 30 -1.29 9.43 -4.67
C ALA A 30 -0.86 7.94 -4.66
N PRO A 31 -0.12 7.47 -5.69
CA PRO A 31 0.45 6.12 -5.72
C PRO A 31 1.31 5.77 -4.50
N ALA A 32 1.96 6.77 -3.89
CA ALA A 32 2.74 6.61 -2.66
C ALA A 32 1.89 6.04 -1.51
N HIS A 33 0.64 6.50 -1.33
CA HIS A 33 -0.25 5.99 -0.29
C HIS A 33 -0.62 4.53 -0.53
N LEU A 34 -0.86 4.16 -1.78
CA LEU A 34 -1.15 2.78 -2.15
C LEU A 34 0.06 1.88 -1.93
N ALA A 35 1.26 2.34 -2.31
CA ALA A 35 2.49 1.62 -2.05
C ALA A 35 2.69 1.39 -0.54
N LEU A 36 2.47 2.43 0.29
CA LEU A 36 2.56 2.31 1.74
C LEU A 36 1.50 1.33 2.29
N ALA A 37 0.25 1.41 1.84
CA ALA A 37 -0.81 0.47 2.23
C ALA A 37 -0.45 -0.99 1.92
N ILE A 38 0.09 -1.26 0.74
CA ILE A 38 0.52 -2.61 0.33
C ILE A 38 1.72 -3.09 1.17
N MET A 39 2.64 -2.19 1.55
CA MET A 39 3.81 -2.54 2.38
C MET A 39 3.48 -2.68 3.87
N SER A 40 2.44 -2.02 4.37
CA SER A 40 2.03 -2.10 5.79
C SER A 40 1.31 -3.39 6.14
N ASP A 41 0.86 -4.17 5.16
CA ASP A 41 0.24 -5.47 5.36
C ASP A 41 1.31 -6.58 5.53
N GLU A 42 1.55 -6.99 6.78
CA GLU A 42 2.58 -7.99 7.13
C GLU A 42 2.34 -9.37 6.50
N ALA A 43 1.07 -9.75 6.35
CA ALA A 43 0.65 -10.98 5.70
C ALA A 43 0.50 -10.83 4.17
N GLY A 44 0.75 -9.62 3.65
CA GLY A 44 0.55 -9.27 2.26
C GLY A 44 1.65 -9.75 1.32
N LEU A 45 1.29 -9.94 0.05
CA LEU A 45 2.25 -10.28 -1.00
C LEU A 45 3.33 -9.21 -1.18
N GLY A 46 3.00 -7.93 -0.93
CA GLY A 46 3.93 -6.80 -1.08
C GLY A 46 5.23 -6.99 -0.32
N GLN A 47 5.14 -7.22 0.98
CA GLN A 47 6.31 -7.48 1.80
C GLN A 47 7.06 -8.75 1.38
N SER A 48 6.35 -9.82 1.04
CA SER A 48 6.99 -11.08 0.60
C SER A 48 7.84 -10.89 -0.66
N MET A 49 7.38 -10.06 -1.60
CA MET A 49 8.07 -9.77 -2.84
C MET A 49 9.31 -8.91 -2.62
N VAL A 50 9.23 -7.89 -1.76
CA VAL A 50 10.39 -7.06 -1.39
C VAL A 50 11.47 -7.91 -0.71
N ARG A 51 11.09 -8.77 0.24
CA ARG A 51 12.02 -9.72 0.88
C ARG A 51 12.68 -10.66 -0.13
N ARG A 52 11.89 -11.23 -1.05
CA ARG A 52 12.39 -12.11 -2.11
C ARG A 52 13.37 -11.40 -3.05
N ALA A 53 13.18 -10.11 -3.28
CA ALA A 53 14.09 -9.26 -4.05
C ALA A 53 15.32 -8.78 -3.24
N SER A 54 15.52 -9.28 -2.02
CA SER A 54 16.56 -8.80 -1.08
C SER A 54 16.45 -7.32 -0.71
N GLY A 55 15.24 -6.75 -0.84
CA GLY A 55 14.95 -5.37 -0.46
C GLY A 55 14.71 -5.21 1.05
N ASP A 56 15.05 -4.03 1.56
CA ASP A 56 14.76 -3.64 2.94
C ASP A 56 13.42 -2.89 3.00
N ILE A 57 12.40 -3.57 3.53
CA ILE A 57 11.04 -3.01 3.67
C ILE A 57 11.05 -1.81 4.61
N ALA A 58 11.78 -1.87 5.72
CA ALA A 58 11.82 -0.79 6.71
C ALA A 58 12.48 0.48 6.14
N ARG A 59 13.47 0.30 5.27
CA ARG A 59 14.03 1.42 4.50
C ARG A 59 13.06 1.92 3.44
N LEU A 60 12.39 1.02 2.71
CA LEU A 60 11.46 1.37 1.65
C LEU A 60 10.28 2.21 2.16
N THR A 61 9.67 1.81 3.28
CA THR A 61 8.53 2.54 3.86
C THR A 61 8.91 3.92 4.39
N LYS A 62 10.17 4.14 4.81
CA LYS A 62 10.68 5.47 5.20
C LYS A 62 10.88 6.42 4.01
N LEU A 63 10.97 5.91 2.79
CA LEU A 63 11.13 6.72 1.58
C LEU A 63 9.79 7.21 1.00
N ILE A 64 8.66 6.76 1.57
CA ILE A 64 7.29 6.98 1.06
C ILE A 64 6.47 7.80 2.06
#